data_AF-A0A956EZI1-F1
#
_entry.id   AF-A0A956EZI1-F1
#
_cell.length_a   1.000
_cell.length_b   1.000
_cell.length_c   1.000
_cell.angle_alpha   90.00
_cell.angle_beta   90.00
_cell.angle_gamma   90.00
#
_symmetry.space_group_name_H-M   'P 1'
#
loop_
_entity.id
_entity.type
_entity.pdbx_description
1 polymer ?
#
loop_
_entity_poly.entity_id
_entity_poly.type
_entity_poly.pdbx_seq_one_letter_code
_entity_poly.pdbx_strand_id
1 'polypeptide(L)'
;NHVLLLRHGPTGIDVDLSLAWLPFELEAIAASELLTIHGARAPVARAEDLVIYKIAAWRPQDQQDVERLIALHGEHMDLARVRAAVRELAATLEEPQRIEEFERVLTRARPPGKGRSATRSKAAVPQMRSLSGGATPTVSPRKRSKPSPRVIAEQAAAPDGGSSRAKRGKTRGG
;
A
#
# COMPACT_ATOMS: atom_id res chain seq x y z
N ASN A 1 17.87 2.76 12.94
CA ASN A 1 17.72 3.34 11.59
C ASN A 1 19.07 3.93 11.19
N HIS A 2 19.67 3.48 10.09
CA HIS A 2 20.98 3.96 9.64
C HIS A 2 20.77 5.12 8.66
N VAL A 3 20.99 6.34 9.14
CA VAL A 3 20.81 7.57 8.37
C VAL A 3 22.17 8.21 8.14
N LEU A 4 22.48 8.53 6.89
CA LEU A 4 23.63 9.32 6.49
C LEU A 4 23.16 10.72 6.12
N LEU A 5 23.65 11.72 6.86
CA LEU A 5 23.37 13.13 6.59
C LEU A 5 24.37 13.63 5.57
N LEU A 6 23.87 14.17 4.46
CA LEU A 6 24.64 14.68 3.34
C LEU A 6 24.25 16.12 3.05
N ARG A 7 25.12 16.83 2.34
CA ARG A 7 24.81 18.16 1.81
C ARG A 7 25.23 18.24 0.37
N HIS A 8 24.31 18.62 -0.51
CA HIS A 8 24.61 18.78 -1.92
C HIS A 8 25.50 20.02 -2.11
N GLY A 9 26.75 19.81 -2.54
CA GLY A 9 27.76 20.87 -2.63
C GLY A 9 27.31 22.11 -3.41
N PRO A 10 26.80 21.99 -4.65
CA PRO A 10 26.40 23.14 -5.46
C PRO A 10 25.21 23.95 -4.90
N THR A 11 24.18 23.29 -4.35
CA THR A 11 22.96 24.00 -3.89
C THR A 11 22.94 24.27 -2.39
N GLY A 12 23.82 23.61 -1.63
CA GLY A 12 23.81 23.67 -0.18
C GLY A 12 22.58 23.04 0.47
N ILE A 13 21.78 22.24 -0.26
CA ILE A 13 20.60 21.54 0.26
C ILE A 13 21.04 20.30 1.05
N ASP A 14 20.48 20.13 2.24
CA ASP A 14 20.70 18.95 3.08
C ASP A 14 19.90 17.75 2.55
N VAL A 15 20.51 16.58 2.57
CA VAL A 15 19.97 15.32 2.05
C VAL A 15 20.14 14.23 3.09
N ASP A 16 19.04 13.64 3.50
CA ASP A 16 19.05 12.49 4.40
C ASP A 16 18.95 11.20 3.59
N LEU A 17 19.95 10.33 3.70
CA LEU A 17 19.94 9.01 3.08
C LEU A 17 19.72 7.95 4.16
N SER A 18 18.56 7.29 4.13
CA SER A 18 18.25 6.17 5.01
C SER A 18 18.39 4.85 4.27
N LEU A 19 18.97 3.84 4.92
CA LEU A 19 19.05 2.49 4.34
C LEU A 19 17.86 1.64 4.79
N ALA A 20 17.09 1.16 3.80
CA ALA A 20 15.94 0.29 4.01
C ALA A 20 16.38 -1.12 4.44
N TRP A 21 15.75 -1.65 5.48
CA TRP A 21 15.99 -3.01 5.99
C TRP A 21 14.70 -3.75 6.36
N LEU A 22 13.62 -3.02 6.61
CA LEU A 22 12.34 -3.59 7.01
C LEU A 22 11.52 -3.96 5.76
N PRO A 23 10.69 -5.03 5.83
CA PRO A 23 9.89 -5.48 4.69
C PRO A 23 9.07 -4.36 4.04
N PHE A 24 8.39 -3.52 4.83
CA PHE A 24 7.59 -2.42 4.31
C PHE A 24 8.43 -1.36 3.58
N GLU A 25 9.70 -1.16 3.95
CA GLU A 25 10.58 -0.17 3.31
C GLU A 25 11.00 -0.66 1.92
N LEU A 26 11.31 -1.96 1.80
CA LEU A 26 11.63 -2.59 0.51
C LEU A 26 10.42 -2.55 -0.42
N GLU A 27 9.23 -2.85 0.10
CA GLU A 27 7.98 -2.71 -0.65
C GLU A 27 7.72 -1.26 -1.08
N ALA A 28 7.90 -0.28 -0.18
CA ALA A 28 7.69 1.13 -0.48
C ALA A 28 8.61 1.63 -1.59
N ILE A 29 9.87 1.18 -1.61
CA ILE A 29 10.82 1.48 -2.69
C ILE A 29 10.35 0.84 -4.00
N ALA A 30 9.99 -0.44 -3.96
CA ALA A 30 9.58 -1.18 -5.15
C ALA A 30 8.26 -0.67 -5.77
N ALA A 31 7.34 -0.21 -4.92
CA ALA A 31 6.03 0.32 -5.32
C ALA A 31 6.03 1.85 -5.51
N SER A 32 7.19 2.50 -5.46
CA SER A 32 7.29 3.94 -5.65
C SER A 32 6.81 4.38 -7.04
N GLU A 33 6.19 5.56 -7.10
CA GLU A 33 5.63 6.12 -8.33
C GLU A 33 6.55 7.21 -8.87
N LEU A 34 6.84 7.18 -10.16
CA LEU A 34 7.68 8.21 -10.80
C LEU A 34 6.85 9.48 -11.01
N LEU A 35 7.12 10.53 -10.24
CA LEU A 35 6.44 11.82 -10.34
C LEU A 35 7.37 12.90 -10.91
N THR A 36 6.78 13.84 -11.65
CA THR A 36 7.48 15.03 -12.12
C THR A 36 7.25 16.17 -11.12
N ILE A 37 8.30 16.61 -10.44
CA ILE A 37 8.29 17.70 -9.47
C ILE A 37 9.20 18.80 -10.00
N HIS A 38 8.62 19.98 -10.32
CA HIS A 38 9.35 21.12 -10.87
C HIS A 38 10.27 20.77 -12.07
N GLY A 39 9.82 19.86 -12.95
CA GLY A 39 10.56 19.43 -14.13
C GLY A 39 11.57 18.29 -13.91
N ALA A 40 11.81 17.88 -12.66
CA ALA A 40 12.61 16.71 -12.33
C ALA A 40 11.72 15.47 -12.13
N ARG A 41 12.12 14.31 -12.67
CA ARG A 41 11.43 13.04 -12.38
C ARG A 41 12.10 12.35 -11.21
N ALA A 42 11.33 12.02 -10.18
CA ALA A 42 11.82 11.32 -9.00
C ALA A 42 10.84 10.21 -8.58
N PRO A 43 11.32 9.04 -8.13
CA PRO A 43 10.47 8.06 -7.49
C PRO A 43 9.98 8.62 -6.15
N VAL A 44 8.68 8.56 -5.92
CA VAL A 44 8.03 9.05 -4.71
C VAL A 44 7.24 7.91 -4.09
N ALA A 45 7.41 7.72 -2.78
CA ALA A 45 6.65 6.72 -2.04
C ALA A 45 5.14 7.04 -2.10
N ARG A 46 4.31 5.99 -2.20
CA ARG A 46 2.86 6.16 -2.21
C ARG A 46 2.39 6.74 -0.88
N ALA A 47 1.25 7.42 -0.88
CA ALA A 47 0.74 8.06 0.33
C ALA A 47 0.57 7.09 1.51
N GLU A 48 0.15 5.84 1.25
CA GLU A 48 0.05 4.79 2.27
C GLU A 48 1.40 4.35 2.84
N ASP A 49 2.46 4.31 2.03
CA ASP A 49 3.82 4.00 2.49
C ASP A 49 4.35 5.14 3.37
N LEU A 50 4.09 6.39 2.97
CA LEU A 50 4.43 7.57 3.78
C LEU A 50 3.74 7.54 5.14
N VAL A 51 2.48 7.10 5.22
CA VAL A 51 1.78 6.90 6.50
C VAL A 51 2.54 5.91 7.39
N ILE A 52 3.00 4.78 6.84
CA ILE A 52 3.76 3.78 7.61
C ILE A 52 5.08 4.36 8.14
N TYR A 53 5.84 5.07 7.29
CA TYR A 53 7.08 5.75 7.72
C TYR A 53 6.83 6.74 8.86
N LYS A 54 5.75 7.52 8.77
CA LYS A 54 5.38 8.49 9.80
C LYS A 54 4.94 7.82 11.10
N ILE A 55 4.26 6.67 11.01
CA ILE A 55 3.90 5.86 12.18
C ILE A 55 5.12 5.25 12.88
N ALA A 56 6.14 4.85 12.11
CA ALA A 56 7.38 4.35 12.69
C ALA A 56 8.13 5.41 13.51
N ALA A 57 8.12 6.69 13.07
CA ALA A 57 8.79 7.79 13.76
C ALA A 57 7.96 8.42 14.90
N TRP A 58 6.65 8.54 14.70
CA TRP A 58 5.63 8.94 15.67
C TRP A 58 5.85 10.22 16.49
N ARG A 59 6.56 11.22 15.95
CA ARG A 59 6.68 12.54 16.61
C ARG A 59 5.37 13.33 16.50
N PRO A 60 5.14 14.37 17.31
CA PRO A 60 3.91 15.17 17.26
C PRO A 60 3.55 15.70 15.85
N GLN A 61 4.55 16.12 15.08
CA GLN A 61 4.37 16.54 13.69
C GLN A 61 4.03 15.38 12.75
N ASP A 62 4.59 14.19 12.97
CA ASP A 62 4.30 13.03 12.14
C ASP A 62 2.85 12.54 12.35
N GLN A 63 2.30 12.68 13.55
CA GLN A 63 0.88 12.38 13.82
C GLN A 63 -0.05 13.30 13.00
N GLN A 64 0.28 14.60 12.93
CA GLN A 64 -0.46 15.57 12.11
C GLN A 64 -0.33 15.26 10.61
N ASP A 65 0.88 14.89 10.17
CA ASP A 65 1.13 14.49 8.79
C ASP A 65 0.33 13.24 8.41
N VAL A 66 0.27 12.23 9.28
CA VAL A 66 -0.55 11.02 9.07
C VAL A 66 -2.02 11.38 8.95
N GLU A 67 -2.54 12.23 9.85
CA GLU A 67 -3.93 12.67 9.81
C GLU A 67 -4.25 13.39 8.48
N ARG A 68 -3.34 14.27 8.02
CA ARG A 68 -3.48 14.98 6.75
C ARG A 68 -3.39 14.06 5.54
N LEU A 69 -2.44 13.13 5.53
CA LEU A 69 -2.29 12.14 4.45
C LEU A 69 -3.56 11.29 4.31
N ILE A 70 -4.10 10.80 5.44
CA ILE A 70 -5.35 10.03 5.44
C ILE A 70 -6.53 10.89 4.97
N ALA A 71 -6.63 12.13 5.43
CA ALA A 71 -7.72 13.02 5.01
C ALA A 71 -7.70 13.31 3.49
N LEU A 72 -6.51 13.43 2.89
CA LEU A 72 -6.35 13.76 1.47
C LEU A 72 -6.40 12.54 0.54
N HIS A 73 -5.85 11.40 0.99
CA HIS A 73 -5.60 10.24 0.13
C HIS A 73 -6.26 8.95 0.62
N GLY A 74 -6.87 8.96 1.81
CA GLY A 74 -7.37 7.78 2.50
C GLY A 74 -8.48 7.00 1.77
N GLU A 75 -9.22 7.64 0.84
CA GLU A 75 -10.19 6.93 -0.01
C GLU A 75 -9.53 5.94 -0.98
N HIS A 76 -8.26 6.14 -1.32
CA HIS A 76 -7.49 5.32 -2.25
C HIS A 76 -6.39 4.48 -1.59
N MET A 77 -6.21 4.61 -0.27
CA MET A 77 -5.22 3.85 0.49
C MET A 77 -5.69 2.43 0.81
N ASP A 78 -4.80 1.45 0.71
CA ASP A 78 -5.00 0.14 1.31
C ASP A 78 -4.76 0.20 2.82
N LEU A 79 -5.77 0.66 3.55
CA LEU A 79 -5.73 0.74 5.01
C LEU A 79 -5.68 -0.64 5.69
N ALA A 80 -5.98 -1.73 4.99
CA ALA A 80 -5.80 -3.07 5.56
C ALA A 80 -4.32 -3.43 5.59
N ARG A 81 -3.60 -3.16 4.50
CA ARG A 81 -2.14 -3.32 4.41
C ARG A 81 -1.39 -2.38 5.35
N VAL A 82 -1.79 -1.11 5.46
CA VAL A 82 -1.20 -0.19 6.45
C VAL A 82 -1.35 -0.74 7.87
N ARG A 83 -2.54 -1.23 8.25
CA ARG A 83 -2.73 -1.85 9.57
C ARG A 83 -1.84 -3.07 9.81
N ALA A 84 -1.62 -3.91 8.80
CA ALA A 84 -0.74 -5.05 8.91
C ALA A 84 0.71 -4.60 9.18
N ALA A 85 1.22 -3.66 8.38
CA ALA A 85 2.55 -3.09 8.59
C ALA A 85 2.71 -2.40 9.96
N VAL A 86 1.69 -1.67 10.42
CA VAL A 86 1.70 -1.04 11.75
C VAL A 86 1.74 -2.08 12.87
N ARG A 87 1.08 -3.23 12.73
CA ARG A 87 1.15 -4.32 13.70
C ARG A 87 2.54 -4.93 13.76
N GLU A 88 3.17 -5.17 12.61
CA GLU A 88 4.54 -5.68 12.54
C GLU A 88 5.54 -4.69 13.13
N LEU A 89 5.39 -3.40 12.82
CA LEU A 89 6.17 -2.32 13.42
C LEU A 89 5.99 -2.27 14.94
N ALA A 90 4.75 -2.28 15.42
CA ALA A 90 4.44 -2.26 16.85
C ALA A 90 5.07 -3.46 17.59
N ALA A 91 5.04 -4.64 16.98
CA ALA A 91 5.69 -5.83 17.53
C ALA A 91 7.22 -5.68 17.56
N THR A 92 7.82 -5.18 16.48
CA THR A 92 9.28 -5.00 16.35
C THR A 92 9.82 -3.92 17.30
N LEU A 93 9.05 -2.86 17.52
CA LEU A 93 9.40 -1.76 18.42
C LEU A 93 9.01 -2.02 19.88
N GLU A 94 8.35 -3.15 20.18
CA GLU A 94 7.75 -3.45 21.49
C GLU A 94 6.77 -2.36 21.97
N GLU A 95 6.06 -1.73 21.03
CA GLU A 95 5.11 -0.65 21.25
C GLU A 95 3.69 -1.05 20.80
N PRO A 96 3.02 -1.99 21.47
CA PRO A 96 1.69 -2.49 21.06
C PRO A 96 0.62 -1.39 21.01
N GLN A 97 0.76 -0.33 21.82
CA GLN A 97 -0.14 0.83 21.84
C GLN A 97 -0.18 1.58 20.50
N ARG A 98 0.85 1.45 19.65
CA ARG A 98 0.93 2.15 18.35
C ARG A 98 -0.27 1.81 17.45
N ILE A 99 -0.79 0.58 17.54
CA ILE A 99 -1.96 0.16 16.77
C ILE A 99 -3.20 0.95 17.18
N GLU A 100 -3.46 1.06 18.48
CA GLU A 100 -4.63 1.79 19.00
C GLU A 100 -4.52 3.29 18.72
N GLU A 101 -3.31 3.84 18.84
CA GLU A 101 -3.00 5.21 18.48
C GLU A 101 -3.29 5.50 17.00
N PHE A 102 -2.88 4.60 16.11
CA PHE A 102 -3.18 4.71 14.68
C PHE A 102 -4.69 4.66 14.40
N GLU A 103 -5.45 3.76 15.04
CA GLU A 103 -6.92 3.72 14.87
C GLU A 103 -7.61 5.00 15.39
N ARG A 104 -7.07 5.63 16.45
CA ARG A 104 -7.54 6.95 16.89
C ARG A 104 -7.31 8.01 15.82
N VAL A 105 -6.13 8.05 15.20
CA VAL A 105 -5.85 9.00 14.10
C VAL A 105 -6.77 8.76 12.90
N LEU A 106 -6.97 7.50 12.51
CA LEU A 106 -7.90 7.14 11.42
C LEU A 106 -9.33 7.63 11.69
N THR A 107 -9.78 7.55 12.93
CA THR A 107 -11.11 8.00 13.32
C THR A 107 -11.23 9.52 13.25
N ARG A 108 -10.21 10.28 13.64
CA ARG A 108 -10.18 11.74 13.54
C ARG A 108 -10.06 12.24 12.10
N ALA A 109 -9.22 11.59 11.30
CA ALA A 109 -8.95 11.96 9.91
C ALA A 109 -10.17 11.74 9.00
N ARG A 110 -11.07 10.83 9.36
CA ARG A 110 -12.31 10.62 8.61
C ARG A 110 -13.24 11.82 8.82
N PRO A 111 -13.66 12.52 7.75
CA PRO A 111 -14.67 13.57 7.90
C PRO A 111 -15.96 12.96 8.48
N PRO A 112 -16.69 13.68 9.33
CA PRO A 112 -17.98 13.23 9.83
C PRO A 112 -18.98 13.12 8.66
N GLY A 113 -19.08 11.92 8.09
CA GLY A 113 -20.16 11.47 7.24
C GLY A 113 -20.23 12.01 5.80
N LYS A 114 -19.66 11.27 4.85
CA LYS A 114 -20.52 10.66 3.82
C LYS A 114 -21.03 9.37 4.43
N GLY A 115 -22.28 9.41 4.90
CA GLY A 115 -22.85 8.39 5.77
C GLY A 115 -22.71 6.97 5.23
N ARG A 116 -22.47 6.04 6.14
CA ARG A 116 -22.89 4.65 5.96
C ARG A 116 -24.37 4.69 5.60
N SER A 117 -24.71 4.35 4.36
CA SER A 117 -26.10 4.08 3.98
C SER A 117 -26.65 3.06 4.96
N ALA A 118 -27.56 3.51 5.82
CA ALA A 118 -28.35 2.63 6.64
C ALA A 118 -29.25 1.83 5.69
N THR A 119 -28.81 0.63 5.31
CA THR A 119 -29.74 -0.44 4.93
C THR A 119 -30.51 -0.81 6.19
N ARG A 120 -31.48 0.04 6.55
CA ARG A 120 -32.66 -0.37 7.31
C ARG A 120 -33.39 -1.37 6.41
N SER A 121 -33.07 -2.64 6.58
CA SER A 121 -33.98 -3.71 6.19
C SER A 121 -35.30 -3.41 6.90
N LYS A 122 -36.27 -2.95 6.12
CA LYS A 122 -37.64 -2.71 6.55
C LYS A 122 -38.17 -4.07 7.01
N ALA A 123 -38.24 -4.28 8.32
CA ALA A 123 -38.92 -5.42 8.90
C ALA A 123 -40.40 -5.33 8.48
N ALA A 124 -40.80 -6.19 7.57
CA ALA A 124 -42.20 -6.38 7.22
C ALA A 124 -42.89 -7.09 8.39
N VAL A 125 -43.90 -6.43 8.94
CA VAL A 125 -44.85 -6.99 9.90
C VAL A 125 -45.58 -8.16 9.22
N PRO A 126 -45.66 -9.37 9.81
CA PRO A 126 -46.48 -10.43 9.23
C PRO A 126 -47.93 -10.24 9.69
N GLN A 127 -48.82 -9.98 8.75
CA GLN A 127 -50.26 -10.16 8.97
C GLN A 127 -50.60 -11.64 8.84
N MET A 128 -51.17 -12.21 9.91
CA MET A 128 -51.82 -13.51 9.92
C MET A 128 -53.01 -13.50 8.96
N ARG A 129 -52.98 -14.38 7.95
CA ARG A 129 -54.20 -14.95 7.37
C ARG A 129 -53.97 -16.44 7.14
N SER A 130 -54.80 -17.22 7.84
CA SER A 130 -55.05 -18.62 7.58
C SER A 130 -55.54 -18.83 6.15
N LEU A 131 -55.08 -19.90 5.51
CA LEU A 131 -55.91 -21.06 5.17
C LEU A 131 -55.09 -22.11 4.40
N SER A 132 -55.37 -23.35 4.78
CA SER A 132 -54.86 -24.62 4.30
C SER A 132 -55.09 -24.87 2.80
N GLY A 133 -54.12 -25.52 2.15
CA GLY A 133 -54.32 -26.13 0.83
C GLY A 133 -53.01 -26.61 0.24
N GLY A 134 -52.72 -27.91 0.38
CA GLY A 134 -51.48 -28.53 -0.07
C GLY A 134 -51.38 -28.68 -1.59
N ALA A 135 -50.15 -28.65 -2.09
CA ALA A 135 -49.72 -29.34 -3.30
C ALA A 135 -48.18 -29.47 -3.31
N THR A 136 -47.74 -30.63 -3.74
CA THR A 136 -46.38 -31.20 -3.79
C THR A 136 -45.41 -30.44 -4.73
N PRO A 137 -44.08 -30.52 -4.51
CA PRO A 137 -43.11 -29.93 -5.43
C PRO A 137 -42.67 -30.94 -6.50
N THR A 138 -42.84 -30.57 -7.77
CA THR A 138 -42.24 -31.29 -8.91
C THR A 138 -40.92 -30.62 -9.29
N VAL A 139 -39.84 -31.39 -9.18
CA VAL A 139 -38.48 -31.07 -9.59
C VAL A 139 -38.35 -31.14 -11.12
N SER A 140 -37.66 -30.18 -11.73
CA SER A 140 -37.09 -30.35 -13.07
C SER A 140 -35.73 -29.63 -13.18
N PRO A 141 -34.70 -30.27 -13.77
CA PRO A 141 -33.32 -29.80 -13.66
C PRO A 141 -32.94 -28.89 -14.83
N ARG A 142 -32.31 -27.74 -14.56
CA ARG A 142 -31.63 -26.95 -15.60
C ARG A 142 -30.10 -27.07 -15.49
N LYS A 143 -29.59 -27.87 -16.42
CA LYS A 143 -28.31 -27.80 -17.15
C LYS A 143 -27.11 -27.14 -16.47
N ARG A 144 -26.14 -28.00 -16.14
CA ARG A 144 -24.71 -27.69 -15.95
C ARG A 144 -24.12 -27.06 -17.21
N SER A 145 -23.52 -25.89 -17.11
CA SER A 145 -22.49 -25.42 -18.03
C SER A 145 -21.12 -25.65 -17.38
N LYS A 146 -20.27 -26.44 -18.06
CA LYS A 146 -18.85 -26.63 -17.74
C LYS A 146 -18.00 -25.63 -18.55
N PRO A 147 -16.75 -25.37 -18.12
CA PRO A 147 -16.00 -24.16 -18.46
C PRO A 147 -15.22 -24.27 -19.78
N SER A 148 -14.89 -23.12 -20.37
CA SER A 148 -13.97 -22.99 -21.50
C SER A 148 -12.50 -22.93 -21.01
N PRO A 149 -11.58 -23.72 -21.59
CA PRO A 149 -10.13 -23.59 -21.38
C PRO A 149 -9.45 -22.97 -22.61
N ARG A 150 -8.54 -22.00 -22.42
CA ARG A 150 -7.58 -21.46 -23.41
C ARG A 150 -6.71 -20.41 -22.68
N VAL A 151 -5.39 -20.30 -22.75
CA VAL A 151 -4.28 -20.87 -23.54
C VAL A 151 -3.00 -20.84 -22.69
N ILE A 152 -2.05 -21.67 -23.08
CA ILE A 152 -0.73 -22.02 -22.55
C ILE A 152 0.34 -20.94 -22.86
N ALA A 153 1.30 -20.78 -21.93
CA ALA A 153 2.72 -20.40 -22.01
C ALA A 153 3.22 -19.26 -22.93
N GLU A 154 4.21 -18.50 -22.46
CA GLU A 154 5.60 -18.61 -22.98
C GLU A 154 6.62 -17.93 -22.03
N GLN A 155 7.71 -18.64 -21.76
CA GLN A 155 8.97 -18.17 -21.17
C GLN A 155 9.95 -17.85 -22.31
N ALA A 156 10.73 -16.77 -22.20
CA ALA A 156 12.06 -16.63 -22.81
C ALA A 156 12.77 -15.43 -22.14
N ALA A 157 13.80 -15.64 -21.31
CA ALA A 157 15.21 -15.87 -21.67
C ALA A 157 15.97 -14.56 -22.00
N ALA A 158 16.97 -14.29 -21.17
CA ALA A 158 17.97 -13.25 -21.32
C ALA A 158 18.96 -13.56 -22.46
N PRO A 159 19.66 -12.55 -22.99
CA PRO A 159 20.94 -12.76 -23.64
C PRO A 159 22.10 -12.34 -22.75
N ASP A 160 22.93 -13.32 -22.42
CA ASP A 160 24.38 -13.16 -22.22
C ASP A 160 25.04 -12.64 -23.51
N GLY A 161 26.08 -11.83 -23.37
CA GLY A 161 27.09 -11.68 -24.43
C GLY A 161 27.77 -10.32 -24.46
N GLY A 162 29.08 -10.30 -24.24
CA GLY A 162 29.90 -9.17 -24.72
C GLY A 162 31.23 -8.91 -24.02
N SER A 163 32.14 -9.88 -23.99
CA SER A 163 33.58 -9.65 -23.78
C SER A 163 34.13 -8.72 -24.86
N SER A 164 34.82 -7.64 -24.47
CA SER A 164 35.69 -6.87 -25.36
C SER A 164 36.92 -6.33 -24.61
N ARG A 165 38.05 -6.93 -24.98
CA ARG A 165 39.43 -6.67 -24.59
C ARG A 165 40.06 -5.69 -25.58
N ALA A 166 40.57 -4.54 -25.13
CA ALA A 166 41.50 -3.69 -25.89
C ALA A 166 42.46 -2.97 -24.92
N LYS A 167 43.71 -3.45 -24.79
CA LYS A 167 44.95 -2.86 -25.35
C LYS A 167 45.33 -1.45 -24.85
N ARG A 168 46.30 -1.44 -23.92
CA ARG A 168 47.64 -0.81 -23.98
C ARG A 168 47.72 0.70 -24.31
N GLY A 169 48.09 1.49 -23.30
CA GLY A 169 48.72 2.80 -23.43
C GLY A 169 49.95 2.87 -22.53
N LYS A 170 51.14 3.01 -23.13
CA LYS A 170 52.47 3.06 -22.51
C LYS A 170 52.90 4.52 -22.42
N THR A 171 53.16 5.04 -21.23
CA THR A 171 53.83 6.34 -20.99
C THR A 171 54.99 6.10 -20.01
N ARG A 172 56.22 6.13 -20.53
CA ARG A 172 57.21 7.21 -20.40
C ARG A 172 57.87 7.29 -19.02
N GLY A 173 59.09 6.75 -18.94
CA GLY A 173 60.09 7.03 -17.92
C GLY A 173 61.46 6.67 -18.49
N GLY A 174 62.43 7.59 -18.39
CA GLY A 174 63.81 7.45 -18.88
C GLY A 174 64.08 8.28 -20.12
#